data_AF-A0A6P6U6C4-F1
#
_entry.id   AF-A0A6P6U6C4-F1
#
_cell.length_a   1.000
_cell.length_b   1.000
_cell.length_c   1.000
_cell.angle_alpha   90.00
_cell.angle_beta   90.00
_cell.angle_gamma   90.00
#
_symmetry.space_group_name_H-M   'P 1'
#
loop_
_entity.id
_entity.type
_entity.pdbx_description
1 polymer ?
#
loop_
_entity_poly.entity_id
_entity_poly.type
_entity_poly.pdbx_seq_one_letter_code
_entity_poly.pdbx_strand_id
1 'polypeptide(L)'
;MATATYPPPPPFYRLYKKYSEDPKSAPEPPPPIEGNYQLFGATYTTDDVLPSLEEQGVRQLYPKGPNVDFKKELRALNRELQLHILELADILIERPSQYARRVEDISLIFKNLHHLLNSLRPHQLGPSCFSGQSNTDPYSGTSDTAA
;
A
#
# COMPACT_ATOMS: atom_id res chain seq x y z
N MET A 1 -37.75 -6.43 -18.10
CA MET A 1 -37.57 -5.92 -16.72
C MET A 1 -36.32 -5.05 -16.74
N ALA A 2 -36.45 -3.76 -16.44
CA ALA A 2 -35.31 -2.85 -16.43
C ALA A 2 -34.42 -3.17 -15.22
N THR A 3 -33.28 -3.81 -15.45
CA THR A 3 -32.24 -4.00 -14.43
C THR A 3 -31.47 -2.69 -14.33
N ALA A 4 -31.52 -2.02 -13.18
CA ALA A 4 -30.71 -0.82 -12.96
C ALA A 4 -29.21 -1.16 -13.10
N THR A 5 -28.46 -0.29 -13.79
CA THR A 5 -27.01 -0.46 -14.04
C THR A 5 -26.17 -0.38 -12.76
N TYR A 6 -26.71 0.18 -11.67
CA TYR A 6 -26.01 0.40 -10.42
C TYR A 6 -26.76 -0.22 -9.24
N PRO A 7 -26.04 -0.68 -8.20
CA PRO A 7 -26.67 -1.21 -7.00
C PRO A 7 -27.52 -0.12 -6.32
N PRO A 8 -28.63 -0.50 -5.67
CA PRO A 8 -29.39 0.44 -4.85
C PRO A 8 -28.52 0.97 -3.70
N PRO A 9 -28.77 2.20 -3.23
CA PRO A 9 -28.01 2.76 -2.12
C PRO A 9 -28.15 1.87 -0.86
N PRO A 10 -27.11 1.81 -0.01
CA PRO A 10 -27.16 1.07 1.24
C PRO A 10 -28.36 1.48 2.10
N PRO A 11 -29.00 0.56 2.84
CA PRO A 11 -30.25 0.81 3.57
C PRO A 11 -30.13 1.87 4.69
N PHE A 12 -28.91 2.27 5.03
CA PHE A 12 -28.60 3.28 6.05
C PHE A 12 -29.25 4.64 5.80
N TYR A 13 -29.60 4.99 4.56
CA TYR A 13 -30.32 6.24 4.25
C TYR A 13 -31.64 6.39 5.04
N ARG A 14 -32.25 5.28 5.47
CA ARG A 14 -33.50 5.29 6.25
C ARG A 14 -33.33 5.82 7.67
N LEU A 15 -32.10 5.87 8.18
CA LEU A 15 -31.77 6.34 9.52
C LEU A 15 -31.77 7.89 9.61
N TYR A 16 -31.76 8.59 8.48
CA TYR A 16 -31.64 10.06 8.40
C TYR A 16 -32.98 10.78 8.21
N LYS A 17 -34.12 10.14 8.50
CA LYS A 17 -35.47 10.67 8.21
C LYS A 17 -35.86 11.92 8.99
N LYS A 18 -35.36 12.08 10.23
CA LYS A 18 -35.75 13.15 11.15
C LYS A 18 -34.67 14.20 11.35
N TYR A 19 -33.65 14.22 10.49
CA TYR A 19 -32.52 15.14 10.62
C TYR A 19 -32.95 16.62 10.63
N SER A 20 -34.03 16.96 9.92
CA SER A 20 -34.60 18.31 9.89
C SER A 20 -35.22 18.75 11.22
N GLU A 21 -35.65 17.79 12.06
CA GLU A 21 -36.32 18.02 13.34
C GLU A 21 -35.34 17.87 14.51
N ASP A 22 -34.43 16.89 14.43
CA ASP A 22 -33.38 16.64 15.41
C ASP A 22 -32.05 16.28 14.69
N PRO A 23 -31.09 17.22 14.65
CA PRO A 23 -29.77 16.98 14.05
C PRO A 23 -28.99 15.82 14.68
N LYS A 24 -29.32 15.41 15.91
CA LYS A 24 -28.69 14.27 16.60
C LYS A 24 -29.36 12.93 16.30
N SER A 25 -30.47 12.92 15.56
CA SER A 25 -31.16 11.69 15.16
C SER A 25 -30.37 10.86 14.15
N ALA A 26 -29.35 11.43 13.51
CA ALA A 26 -28.46 10.72 12.61
C ALA A 26 -27.48 9.85 13.42
N PRO A 27 -27.32 8.56 13.09
CA PRO A 27 -26.30 7.73 13.72
C PRO A 27 -24.91 8.27 13.39
N GLU A 28 -24.01 8.19 14.37
CA GLU A 28 -22.59 8.45 14.16
C GLU A 28 -22.01 7.47 13.13
N PRO A 29 -20.98 7.89 12.36
CA PRO A 29 -20.32 6.97 11.43
C PRO A 29 -19.78 5.76 12.19
N PRO A 30 -19.75 4.57 11.55
CA PRO A 30 -19.14 3.40 12.18
C PRO A 30 -17.67 3.70 12.51
N PRO A 31 -17.14 3.11 13.59
CA PRO A 31 -15.73 3.28 13.94
C PRO A 31 -14.84 2.78 12.80
N PRO A 32 -13.62 3.35 12.64
CA PRO A 32 -12.65 2.86 11.69
C PRO A 32 -12.42 1.36 11.87
N ILE A 33 -12.27 0.65 10.75
CA ILE A 33 -11.96 -0.78 10.79
C ILE A 33 -10.49 -0.93 11.21
N GLU A 34 -10.26 -1.70 12.27
CA GLU A 34 -8.93 -2.07 12.74
C GLU A 34 -8.58 -3.49 12.26
N GLY A 35 -7.39 -3.66 11.68
CA GLY A 35 -6.88 -4.93 11.17
C GLY A 35 -7.18 -5.15 9.69
N ASN A 36 -7.53 -6.38 9.31
CA ASN A 36 -7.62 -6.76 7.90
C ASN A 36 -8.97 -6.40 7.30
N TYR A 37 -8.98 -5.64 6.20
CA TYR A 37 -10.17 -5.27 5.45
C TYR A 37 -10.02 -5.61 3.97
N GLN A 38 -11.14 -5.93 3.31
CA GLN A 38 -11.14 -6.23 1.88
C GLN A 38 -11.51 -4.99 1.08
N LEU A 39 -10.67 -4.61 0.12
CA LEU A 39 -10.89 -3.46 -0.75
C LEU A 39 -10.51 -3.85 -2.18
N PHE A 40 -11.39 -3.61 -3.15
CA PHE A 40 -11.17 -3.93 -4.57
C PHE A 40 -10.69 -5.37 -4.85
N GLY A 41 -11.10 -6.34 -4.04
CA GLY A 41 -10.71 -7.75 -4.19
C GLY A 41 -9.35 -8.11 -3.58
N ALA A 42 -8.66 -7.18 -2.94
CA ALA A 42 -7.44 -7.44 -2.17
C ALA A 42 -7.69 -7.26 -0.66
N THR A 43 -6.93 -7.99 0.14
CA THR A 43 -6.93 -7.85 1.61
C THR A 43 -5.85 -6.84 1.98
N TYR A 44 -6.25 -5.80 2.69
CA TYR A 44 -5.40 -4.75 3.24
C TYR A 44 -5.40 -4.85 4.76
N THR A 45 -4.37 -4.31 5.41
CA THR A 45 -4.35 -4.11 6.86
C THR A 45 -4.38 -2.62 7.17
N THR A 46 -4.92 -2.25 8.33
CA THR A 46 -4.87 -0.89 8.86
C THR A 46 -3.45 -0.48 9.25
N ASP A 47 -2.55 -1.45 9.47
CA ASP A 47 -1.13 -1.18 9.77
C ASP A 47 -0.37 -0.76 8.51
N ASP A 48 0.24 0.43 8.50
CA ASP A 48 1.07 0.92 7.39
C ASP A 48 2.49 0.31 7.43
N VAL A 49 2.55 -1.03 7.40
CA VAL A 49 3.81 -1.80 7.38
C VAL A 49 4.02 -2.33 5.97
N LEU A 50 5.18 -2.01 5.38
CA LEU A 50 5.56 -2.56 4.09
C LEU A 50 5.81 -4.08 4.26
N PRO A 51 5.05 -4.95 3.59
CA PRO A 51 5.26 -6.40 3.66
C PRO A 51 6.67 -6.77 3.18
N SER A 52 7.27 -7.74 3.85
CA SER A 52 8.63 -8.18 3.51
C SER A 52 8.67 -8.86 2.12
N LEU A 53 9.82 -8.84 1.45
CA LEU A 53 9.97 -9.52 0.15
C LEU A 53 9.72 -11.04 0.28
N GLU A 54 10.05 -11.63 1.43
CA GLU A 54 9.88 -13.07 1.66
C GLU A 54 8.41 -13.47 1.81
N GLU A 55 7.60 -12.63 2.48
CA GLU A 55 6.14 -12.81 2.55
C GLU A 55 5.48 -12.75 1.17
N GLN A 56 6.09 -12.01 0.23
CA GLN A 56 5.64 -11.93 -1.16
C GLN A 56 6.19 -13.07 -2.03
N GLY A 57 6.95 -14.01 -1.46
CA GLY A 57 7.61 -15.10 -2.18
C GLY A 57 8.73 -14.62 -3.10
N VAL A 58 9.31 -13.44 -2.85
CA VAL A 58 10.37 -12.85 -3.66
C VAL A 58 11.71 -12.98 -2.95
N ARG A 59 12.73 -13.46 -3.66
CA ARG A 59 14.09 -13.49 -3.14
C ARG A 59 14.65 -12.06 -3.05
N GLN A 60 15.13 -11.71 -1.86
CA GLN A 60 15.80 -10.45 -1.62
C GLN A 60 17.25 -10.47 -2.17
N LEU A 61 17.63 -9.45 -2.95
CA LEU A 61 18.93 -9.34 -3.60
C LEU A 61 19.96 -8.45 -2.86
N TYR A 62 19.51 -7.65 -1.89
CA TYR A 62 20.35 -6.74 -1.11
C TYR A 62 20.48 -7.24 0.34
N PRO A 63 21.52 -6.83 1.09
CA PRO A 63 21.75 -7.32 2.44
C PRO A 63 20.60 -6.98 3.40
N LYS A 64 20.24 -7.94 4.25
CA LYS A 64 19.29 -7.75 5.36
C LYS A 64 20.03 -7.16 6.55
N GLY A 65 19.81 -5.88 6.85
CA GLY A 65 20.42 -5.26 8.03
C GLY A 65 19.85 -3.88 8.34
N PRO A 66 20.05 -3.37 9.58
CA PRO A 66 19.56 -2.06 10.00
C PRO A 66 20.32 -0.88 9.38
N ASN A 67 21.46 -1.12 8.73
CA ASN A 67 22.33 -0.09 8.16
C ASN A 67 22.53 -0.30 6.65
N VAL A 68 21.41 -0.42 5.92
CA VAL A 68 21.43 -0.55 4.46
C VAL A 68 21.61 0.84 3.84
N ASP A 69 22.70 1.03 3.09
CA ASP A 69 22.88 2.21 2.25
C ASP A 69 21.97 2.10 1.01
N PHE A 70 20.74 2.59 1.14
CA PHE A 70 19.73 2.56 0.09
C PHE A 70 20.22 3.12 -1.25
N LYS A 71 21.04 4.17 -1.23
CA LYS A 71 21.55 4.81 -2.45
C LYS A 71 22.52 3.89 -3.17
N LYS A 72 23.40 3.21 -2.43
CA LYS A 72 24.34 2.23 -2.98
C LYS A 72 23.61 1.03 -3.56
N GLU A 73 22.67 0.45 -2.81
CA GLU A 73 21.93 -0.75 -3.25
C GLU A 73 21.02 -0.47 -4.45
N LEU A 74 20.30 0.67 -4.46
CA LEU A 74 19.51 1.08 -5.63
C LEU A 74 20.37 1.24 -6.88
N ARG A 75 21.58 1.81 -6.75
CA ARG A 75 22.52 1.93 -7.87
C ARG A 75 23.06 0.58 -8.32
N ALA A 76 23.34 -0.33 -7.38
CA ALA A 76 23.81 -1.68 -7.70
C ALA A 76 22.73 -2.45 -8.49
N LEU A 77 21.49 -2.50 -7.98
CA LEU A 77 20.37 -3.15 -8.67
C LEU A 77 20.05 -2.52 -10.03
N ASN A 78 20.18 -1.20 -10.18
CA ASN A 78 19.98 -0.54 -11.48
C ASN A 78 21.04 -0.96 -12.51
N ARG A 79 22.31 -1.08 -12.09
CA ARG A 79 23.37 -1.60 -12.96
C ARG A 79 23.13 -3.06 -13.34
N GLU A 80 22.71 -3.88 -12.39
CA GLU A 80 22.34 -5.28 -12.62
C GLU A 80 21.17 -5.42 -13.60
N LEU A 81 20.14 -4.59 -13.44
CA LEU A 81 19.01 -4.50 -14.37
C LEU A 81 19.47 -4.17 -15.80
N GLN A 82 20.35 -3.18 -15.96
CA GLN A 82 20.87 -2.80 -17.27
C GLN A 82 21.64 -3.96 -17.93
N LEU A 83 22.44 -4.69 -17.17
CA LEU A 83 23.15 -5.87 -17.68
C LEU A 83 22.17 -6.95 -18.16
N HIS A 84 21.12 -7.26 -17.40
CA HIS A 84 20.12 -8.24 -17.82
C HIS A 84 19.32 -7.81 -19.04
N ILE A 85 19.08 -6.51 -19.23
CA ILE A 85 18.45 -6.00 -20.45
C ILE A 85 19.36 -6.19 -21.67
N LEU A 86 20.67 -5.95 -21.54
CA LEU A 86 21.63 -6.20 -22.61
C LEU A 86 21.72 -7.70 -22.93
N GLU A 87 21.83 -8.55 -21.91
CA GLU A 87 21.82 -10.01 -22.09
C GLU A 87 20.52 -10.51 -22.72
N LEU A 88 19.38 -9.88 -22.42
CA LEU A 88 18.11 -10.18 -23.08
C LEU A 88 18.18 -9.85 -24.57
N ALA A 89 18.75 -8.69 -24.94
CA ALA A 89 18.93 -8.32 -26.34
C ALA A 89 19.79 -9.35 -27.08
N ASP A 90 20.89 -9.80 -26.47
CA ASP A 90 21.77 -10.83 -27.05
C ASP A 90 21.04 -12.19 -27.21
N ILE A 91 20.29 -12.62 -26.18
CA ILE A 91 19.51 -13.87 -26.23
C ILE A 91 18.44 -13.81 -27.32
N LEU A 92 17.79 -12.67 -27.53
CA LEU A 92 16.79 -12.52 -28.58
C LEU A 92 17.38 -12.65 -29.99
N ILE A 93 18.66 -12.32 -30.17
CA ILE A 93 19.38 -12.49 -31.43
C ILE A 93 19.86 -13.94 -31.60
N GLU A 94 20.50 -14.53 -30.59
CA GLU A 94 21.10 -15.86 -30.72
C GLU A 94 20.08 -17.00 -30.55
N ARG A 95 19.24 -16.93 -29.52
CA ARG A 95 18.39 -18.03 -29.02
C ARG A 95 17.07 -17.48 -28.47
N PRO A 96 16.15 -17.04 -29.34
CA PRO A 96 14.91 -16.38 -28.92
C PRO A 96 14.00 -17.28 -28.07
N SER A 97 14.15 -18.60 -28.10
CA SER A 97 13.37 -19.53 -27.25
C SER A 97 13.73 -19.46 -25.75
N GLN A 98 14.85 -18.84 -25.38
CA GLN A 98 15.33 -18.80 -23.99
C GLN A 98 15.06 -17.47 -23.27
N TYR A 99 14.32 -16.54 -23.90
CA TYR A 99 14.06 -15.21 -23.35
C TYR A 99 13.33 -15.22 -22.00
N ALA A 100 12.43 -16.21 -21.79
CA ALA A 100 11.54 -16.25 -20.63
C ALA A 100 12.29 -16.21 -19.29
N ARG A 101 13.37 -16.99 -19.17
CA ARG A 101 14.22 -17.02 -17.97
C ARG A 101 14.80 -15.64 -17.66
N ARG A 102 15.26 -14.93 -18.70
CA ARG A 102 15.84 -13.60 -18.53
C ARG A 102 14.79 -12.56 -18.10
N VAL A 103 13.56 -12.69 -18.60
CA VAL A 103 12.44 -11.83 -18.19
C VAL A 103 12.06 -12.08 -16.72
N GLU A 104 12.12 -13.33 -16.24
CA GLU A 104 11.91 -13.66 -14.83
C GLU A 104 12.96 -13.00 -13.93
N ASP A 105 14.24 -13.06 -14.32
CA ASP A 105 15.33 -12.39 -13.58
C ASP A 105 15.13 -10.87 -13.54
N ILE A 106 14.74 -10.25 -14.67
CA ILE A 106 14.40 -8.82 -14.75
C ILE A 106 13.23 -8.48 -13.82
N SER A 107 12.17 -9.30 -13.82
CA SER A 107 11.01 -9.12 -12.93
C SER A 107 11.41 -9.16 -11.46
N LEU A 108 12.32 -10.07 -11.11
CA LEU A 108 12.84 -10.21 -9.75
C LEU A 108 13.64 -8.97 -9.31
N ILE A 109 14.49 -8.41 -10.18
CA ILE A 109 15.23 -7.17 -9.90
C ILE A 109 14.25 -5.99 -9.72
N PHE A 110 13.22 -5.88 -10.57
CA PHE A 110 12.21 -4.84 -10.44
C PHE A 110 11.44 -4.91 -9.11
N LYS A 111 11.04 -6.11 -8.67
CA LYS A 111 10.37 -6.29 -7.36
C LYS A 111 11.25 -5.83 -6.20
N ASN A 112 12.55 -6.17 -6.24
CA ASN A 112 13.53 -5.73 -5.24
C ASN A 112 13.73 -4.21 -5.25
N LEU A 113 13.86 -3.61 -6.44
CA LEU A 113 14.02 -2.16 -6.58
C LEU A 113 12.79 -1.38 -6.10
N HIS A 114 11.59 -1.88 -6.44
CA HIS A 114 10.33 -1.30 -5.98
C HIS A 114 10.18 -1.38 -4.46
N HIS A 115 10.57 -2.52 -3.86
CA HIS A 115 10.56 -2.65 -2.41
C HIS A 115 11.50 -1.63 -1.74
N LEU A 116 12.75 -1.49 -2.19
CA LEU A 116 13.68 -0.49 -1.66
C LEU A 116 13.16 0.95 -1.78
N LEU A 117 12.52 1.29 -2.90
CA LEU A 117 11.90 2.61 -3.07
C LEU A 117 10.73 2.83 -2.12
N ASN A 118 9.91 1.79 -1.90
CA ASN A 118 8.80 1.86 -0.95
C ASN A 118 9.29 2.04 0.49
N SER A 119 10.40 1.39 0.86
CA SER A 119 11.04 1.58 2.18
C SER A 119 11.50 3.03 2.40
N LEU A 120 11.78 3.78 1.34
CA LEU A 120 12.19 5.20 1.42
C LEU A 120 11.03 6.19 1.50
N ARG A 121 9.78 5.78 1.22
CA ARG A 121 8.62 6.70 1.20
C ARG A 121 8.43 7.48 2.51
N PRO A 122 8.53 6.86 3.71
CA PRO A 122 8.38 7.60 4.96
C PRO A 122 9.45 8.69 5.13
N HIS A 123 10.67 8.45 4.62
CA HIS A 123 11.77 9.42 4.70
C HIS A 123 11.66 10.58 3.72
N GLN A 124 10.84 10.45 2.67
CA GLN A 124 10.61 11.49 1.66
C GLN A 124 9.56 12.52 2.12
N LEU A 125 8.65 12.10 2.99
CA LEU A 125 7.69 12.98 3.62
C LEU A 125 8.45 13.82 4.65
N GLY A 126 8.52 15.13 4.44
CA GLY A 126 9.19 16.05 5.37
C GLY A 126 8.57 16.02 6.78
N PRO A 127 9.27 16.57 7.79
CA PRO A 127 8.82 16.57 9.19
C PRO A 127 7.42 17.20 9.40
N SER A 128 6.96 18.04 8.47
CA SER A 128 5.63 18.67 8.51
C SER A 128 4.46 17.69 8.27
N CYS A 129 4.69 16.56 7.60
CA CYS A 129 3.66 15.52 7.44
C CYS A 129 3.52 14.65 8.69
N PHE A 130 4.62 14.41 9.42
CA PHE A 130 4.62 13.63 10.65
C PHE A 130 3.90 14.32 11.81
N SER A 131 3.90 15.66 11.85
CA SER A 131 3.14 16.42 12.86
C SER A 131 1.61 16.31 12.72
N GLY A 132 1.11 15.81 11.59
CA GLY A 132 -0.33 15.61 11.37
C GLY A 132 -0.85 14.25 11.85
N GLN A 133 0.02 13.27 12.12
CA GLN A 133 -0.40 11.92 12.53
C GLN A 133 -0.47 11.72 14.04
N SER A 134 0.11 12.59 14.85
CA SER A 134 0.02 12.50 16.32
C SER A 134 -1.19 13.23 16.91
N ASN A 135 -2.15 13.69 16.10
CA ASN A 135 -3.21 14.57 16.58
C ASN A 135 -4.54 14.36 15.82
N THR A 136 -5.12 13.17 15.90
CA THR A 136 -6.52 12.96 15.52
C THR A 136 -7.22 11.98 16.47
N ASP A 137 -7.40 12.39 17.73
CA ASP A 137 -8.54 11.95 18.53
C ASP A 137 -9.53 13.12 18.65
N PRO A 138 -10.45 13.32 17.69
CA PRO A 138 -11.48 14.35 17.81
C PRO A 138 -12.61 13.99 18.79
N TYR A 139 -12.53 12.87 19.52
CA TYR A 139 -13.57 12.37 20.44
C TYR A 139 -13.15 12.30 21.92
N SER A 140 -12.16 13.09 22.36
CA SER A 140 -11.95 13.37 23.79
C SER A 140 -12.92 14.47 24.25
N GLY A 141 -14.21 14.16 24.22
CA GLY A 141 -15.29 15.00 24.75
C GLY A 141 -15.57 14.64 26.20
N THR A 142 -15.00 15.41 27.13
CA THR A 142 -15.53 15.76 28.46
C THR A 142 -16.46 14.73 29.14
N SER A 143 -15.89 13.93 30.04
CA SER A 143 -16.65 13.36 31.15
C SER A 143 -17.02 14.48 32.12
N ASP A 144 -18.23 15.03 31.99
CA ASP A 144 -18.84 15.87 33.01
C ASP A 144 -19.01 15.06 34.30
N THR A 145 -18.18 15.38 35.28
CA THR A 145 -18.31 14.92 36.66
C THR A 145 -19.49 15.65 37.30
N ALA A 146 -20.65 15.02 37.31
CA ALA A 146 -21.75 15.42 38.18
C ALA A 146 -21.63 14.68 39.53
N ALA A 147 -21.22 15.42 40.56
CA ALA A 147 -21.49 15.14 41.97
C ALA A 147 -21.41 16.44 42.77
#